data_AF-A0A355TAQ9-F1
#
_entry.id   AF-A0A355TAQ9-F1
#
_cell.length_a   1.000
_cell.length_b   1.000
_cell.length_c   1.000
_cell.angle_alpha   90.00
_cell.angle_beta   90.00
_cell.angle_gamma   90.00
#
_symmetry.space_group_name_H-M   'P 1'
#
loop_
_entity.id
_entity.type
_entity.pdbx_description
1 polymer ?
#
loop_
_entity_poly.entity_id
_entity_poly.type
_entity_poly.pdbx_seq_one_letter_code
_entity_poly.pdbx_strand_id
1 'polypeptide(L)'
;ALLTLAGYSINDTVVVFDRIRERMRRQKAHDLRTLINTSVNQTLSRTLITAGTTLLALIPLVLIGGQSLINFSLALTWGILIGTYSSIYVAAVLLLYMPPLSRIKKKNKGKPKD
;
A
#
# COMPACT_ATOMS: atom_id res chain seq x y z
N ALA A 1 -2.48 6.17 19.95
CA ALA A 1 -2.99 5.39 18.80
C ALA A 1 -2.53 5.98 17.46
N LEU A 2 -2.66 7.30 17.25
CA LEU A 2 -2.39 7.94 15.96
C LEU A 2 -0.98 7.70 15.39
N LEU A 3 0.08 7.80 16.19
CA LEU A 3 1.45 7.56 15.73
C LEU A 3 1.67 6.10 15.28
N THR A 4 1.17 5.14 16.06
CA THR A 4 1.21 3.70 15.74
C THR A 4 0.46 3.41 14.46
N LEU A 5 -0.70 4.02 14.29
CA LEU A 5 -1.50 3.89 13.08
C LEU A 5 -0.79 4.49 11.87
N ALA A 6 -0.20 5.68 12.00
CA ALA A 6 0.56 6.31 10.93
C ALA A 6 1.75 5.42 10.52
N GLY A 7 2.50 4.87 11.47
CA GLY A 7 3.60 3.94 11.21
C GLY A 7 3.13 2.67 10.48
N TYR A 8 2.02 2.07 10.92
CA TYR A 8 1.43 0.89 10.29
C TYR A 8 1.02 1.16 8.83
N SER A 9 0.29 2.26 8.60
CA SER A 9 -0.18 2.64 7.27
C SER A 9 0.97 2.99 6.32
N ILE A 10 2.00 3.69 6.80
CA ILE A 10 3.17 4.04 5.99
C ILE A 10 3.95 2.77 5.61
N ASN A 11 4.12 1.84 6.54
CA ASN A 11 4.81 0.57 6.29
C ASN A 11 4.13 -0.23 5.16
N ASP A 12 2.82 -0.40 5.23
CA ASP A 12 2.08 -1.12 4.19
C ASP A 12 2.16 -0.42 2.82
N THR A 13 2.07 0.92 2.82
CA THR A 13 2.19 1.72 1.60
C THR A 13 3.57 1.55 0.95
N VAL A 14 4.66 1.66 1.72
CA VAL A 14 6.04 1.56 1.20
C VAL A 14 6.33 0.18 0.62
N VAL A 15 5.89 -0.90 1.27
CA VAL A 15 6.13 -2.29 0.80
C VAL A 15 5.45 -2.54 -0.55
N VAL A 16 4.21 -2.07 -0.73
CA VAL A 16 3.48 -2.21 -1.99
C VAL A 16 4.14 -1.38 -3.09
N PHE A 17 4.47 -0.11 -2.82
CA PHE A 17 5.15 0.74 -3.80
C PHE A 17 6.51 0.20 -4.22
N ASP A 18 7.31 -0.30 -3.27
CA ASP A 18 8.63 -0.85 -3.58
C ASP A 18 8.53 -2.11 -4.45
N ARG A 19 7.57 -3.01 -4.16
CA ARG A 19 7.36 -4.21 -4.99
C ARG A 19 6.98 -3.85 -6.43
N ILE A 20 6.09 -2.89 -6.60
CA ILE A 20 5.67 -2.45 -7.94
C ILE A 20 6.87 -1.84 -8.68
N ARG A 21 7.65 -0.99 -8.01
CA ARG A 21 8.88 -0.40 -8.58
C ARG A 21 9.89 -1.46 -8.99
N GLU A 22 10.08 -2.49 -8.18
CA GLU A 22 10.99 -3.60 -8.48
C GLU A 22 10.54 -4.35 -9.74
N ARG A 23 9.24 -4.67 -9.86
CA ARG A 23 8.71 -5.33 -11.06
C ARG A 23 8.80 -4.46 -12.31
N MET A 24 8.53 -3.16 -12.21
CA MET A 24 8.68 -2.21 -13.32
C MET A 24 10.12 -2.12 -13.83
N ARG A 25 11.12 -2.30 -12.96
CA ARG A 25 12.54 -2.30 -13.37
C ARG A 25 12.96 -3.59 -14.06
N ARG A 26 12.42 -4.74 -13.65
CA ARG A 26 12.77 -6.06 -14.18
C ARG A 26 12.01 -6.43 -15.46
N GLN A 27 10.79 -5.94 -15.67
CA GLN A 27 9.97 -6.26 -16.84
C GLN A 27 9.69 -5.01 -17.68
N LYS A 28 10.38 -4.88 -18.82
CA LYS A 28 10.27 -3.73 -19.73
C LYS A 28 9.05 -3.75 -20.67
N ALA A 29 8.17 -4.76 -20.63
CA ALA A 29 7.19 -4.98 -21.69
C ALA A 29 5.91 -5.75 -21.31
N HIS A 30 5.36 -5.60 -20.09
CA HIS A 30 4.03 -6.12 -19.77
C HIS A 30 3.02 -4.99 -19.51
N ASP A 31 1.75 -5.24 -19.84
CA ASP A 31 0.64 -4.31 -19.56
C ASP A 31 0.68 -3.89 -18.07
N LEU A 32 0.56 -2.58 -17.84
CA LEU A 32 0.70 -1.96 -16.52
C LEU A 32 -0.28 -2.60 -15.52
N ARG A 33 -1.48 -2.98 -16.01
CA ARG A 33 -2.52 -3.65 -15.24
C ARG A 33 -2.07 -5.01 -14.72
N THR A 34 -1.49 -5.85 -15.56
CA THR A 34 -1.01 -7.19 -15.18
C THR A 34 0.13 -7.10 -14.17
N LEU A 35 1.01 -6.10 -14.31
CA LEU A 35 2.10 -5.86 -13.38
C LEU A 35 1.61 -5.42 -12.00
N ILE A 36 0.64 -4.50 -11.96
CA ILE A 36 0.01 -4.04 -10.71
C ILE A 36 -0.69 -5.22 -10.03
N ASN A 37 -1.54 -5.97 -10.76
CA ASN A 37 -2.28 -7.11 -10.21
C ASN A 37 -1.34 -8.16 -9.60
N THR A 38 -0.26 -8.49 -10.32
CA THR A 38 0.73 -9.48 -9.83
C THR A 38 1.49 -8.95 -8.61
N SER A 39 1.87 -7.67 -8.61
CA SER A 39 2.56 -7.05 -7.46
C SER A 39 1.68 -7.05 -6.21
N VAL A 40 0.42 -6.64 -6.37
CA VAL A 40 -0.57 -6.59 -5.29
C VAL A 40 -0.77 -7.98 -4.70
N ASN A 41 -1.02 -9.01 -5.51
CA ASN A 41 -1.21 -10.37 -5.02
C ASN A 41 0.00 -10.92 -4.23
N GLN A 42 1.23 -10.56 -4.61
CA GLN A 42 2.43 -10.98 -3.88
C GLN A 42 2.60 -10.28 -2.54
N THR A 43 2.21 -9.01 -2.44
CA THR A 43 2.27 -8.26 -1.17
C THR A 43 1.07 -8.56 -0.28
N LEU A 44 -0.06 -8.97 -0.86
CA LEU A 44 -1.34 -9.16 -0.19
C LEU A 44 -1.25 -10.18 0.96
N SER A 45 -0.63 -11.34 0.74
CA SER A 45 -0.49 -12.34 1.80
C SER A 45 0.31 -11.79 2.97
N ARG A 46 1.39 -11.05 2.72
CA ARG A 46 2.21 -10.45 3.79
C ARG A 46 1.40 -9.42 4.58
N THR A 47 0.76 -8.47 3.90
CA THR A 47 -0.02 -7.39 4.53
C THR A 47 -1.22 -7.95 5.30
N LEU A 48 -1.91 -8.96 4.76
CA LEU A 48 -3.03 -9.59 5.45
C LEU A 48 -2.58 -10.39 6.67
N ILE A 49 -1.44 -11.08 6.62
CA ILE A 49 -0.90 -11.82 7.77
C ILE A 49 -0.49 -10.84 8.88
N THR A 50 0.18 -9.73 8.55
CA THR A 50 0.57 -8.73 9.56
C THR A 50 -0.63 -7.98 10.13
N ALA A 51 -1.60 -7.60 9.29
CA ALA A 51 -2.86 -7.01 9.74
C ALA A 51 -3.66 -7.98 10.61
N GLY A 52 -3.78 -9.23 10.17
CA GLY A 52 -4.54 -10.26 10.86
C GLY A 52 -3.97 -10.59 12.22
N THR A 53 -2.65 -10.77 12.33
CA THR A 53 -1.99 -11.06 13.61
C THR A 53 -2.06 -9.89 14.60
N THR A 54 -1.95 -8.65 14.12
CA THR A 54 -2.15 -7.46 14.97
C THR A 54 -3.60 -7.33 15.43
N LEU A 55 -4.58 -7.54 14.54
CA LEU A 55 -5.99 -7.57 14.92
C LEU A 55 -6.30 -8.66 15.94
N LEU A 56 -5.74 -9.87 15.77
CA LEU A 56 -5.85 -10.95 16.74
C LEU A 56 -5.29 -10.55 18.12
N ALA A 57 -4.16 -9.86 18.16
CA ALA A 57 -3.58 -9.36 19.41
C ALA A 57 -4.45 -8.27 20.07
N LEU A 58 -5.25 -7.52 19.31
CA LEU A 58 -6.17 -6.51 19.83
C LEU A 58 -7.46 -7.09 20.42
N ILE A 59 -7.87 -8.30 20.05
CA ILE A 59 -9.10 -8.96 20.54
C ILE A 59 -9.22 -8.95 22.08
N PRO A 60 -8.23 -9.43 22.85
CA PRO A 60 -8.34 -9.43 24.31
C PRO A 60 -8.35 -8.00 24.89
N LEU A 61 -7.74 -7.01 24.24
CA LEU A 61 -7.78 -5.62 24.68
C LEU A 61 -9.16 -4.97 24.46
N VAL A 62 -9.86 -5.35 23.39
CA VAL A 62 -11.21 -4.86 23.10
C VAL A 62 -12.24 -5.51 24.02
N LEU A 63 -12.09 -6.81 24.32
CA LEU A 63 -13.08 -7.58 25.10
C LEU A 63 -12.90 -7.47 26.62
N ILE A 64 -11.65 -7.41 27.11
CA ILE A 64 -11.31 -7.52 28.54
C ILE A 64 -10.49 -6.31 29.01
N GLY A 65 -10.15 -5.37 28.12
CA GLY A 65 -9.39 -4.17 28.48
C GLY A 65 -10.20 -3.22 29.37
N GLY A 66 -9.52 -2.43 30.20
CA GLY A 66 -10.15 -1.31 30.92
C GLY A 66 -10.61 -0.18 29.98
N GLN A 67 -11.36 0.79 30.51
CA GLN A 67 -11.99 1.88 29.72
C GLN A 67 -11.04 2.59 28.75
N SER A 68 -9.81 2.90 29.18
CA SER A 68 -8.80 3.53 28.31
C SER A 68 -8.25 2.59 27.23
N LEU A 69 -8.10 1.30 27.53
CA LEU A 69 -7.55 0.32 26.59
C LEU A 69 -8.55 -0.08 25.51
N ILE A 70 -9.85 -0.13 25.84
CA ILE A 70 -10.91 -0.39 24.87
C ILE A 70 -10.93 0.73 23.83
N ASN A 71 -10.99 2.00 24.26
CA ASN A 71 -11.00 3.14 23.33
C ASN A 71 -9.73 3.19 22.46
N PHE A 72 -8.58 2.87 23.05
CA PHE A 72 -7.31 2.82 22.32
C PHE A 72 -7.26 1.68 21.29
N SER A 73 -7.66 0.47 21.67
CA SER A 73 -7.64 -0.71 20.80
C SER A 73 -8.69 -0.61 19.69
N LEU A 74 -9.87 -0.05 19.95
CA LEU A 74 -10.86 0.27 18.92
C LEU A 74 -10.32 1.25 17.88
N ALA A 75 -9.62 2.30 18.30
CA ALA A 75 -8.99 3.25 17.39
C ALA A 75 -7.90 2.59 16.52
N LEU A 76 -7.12 1.66 17.08
CA LEU A 76 -6.13 0.88 16.32
C LEU A 76 -6.81 -0.09 15.34
N THR A 77 -7.85 -0.80 15.76
CA THR A 77 -8.60 -1.74 14.91
C THR A 77 -9.14 -1.04 13.68
N TRP A 78 -9.86 0.07 13.85
CA TRP A 78 -10.38 0.86 12.72
C TRP A 78 -9.28 1.41 11.85
N GLY A 79 -8.20 1.90 12.47
CA GLY A 79 -7.05 2.40 11.75
C GLY A 79 -6.38 1.34 10.88
N ILE A 80 -6.11 0.16 11.41
CA ILE A 80 -5.48 -0.95 10.68
C ILE A 80 -6.36 -1.38 9.51
N LEU A 81 -7.67 -1.50 9.70
CA LEU A 81 -8.60 -1.88 8.64
C LEU A 81 -8.60 -0.85 7.49
N ILE A 82 -8.73 0.43 7.81
CA ILE A 82 -8.74 1.50 6.80
C ILE A 82 -7.37 1.64 6.14
N GLY A 83 -6.29 1.59 6.91
CA GLY A 83 -4.92 1.72 6.41
C GLY A 83 -4.50 0.58 5.48
N THR A 84 -4.85 -0.66 5.84
CA THR A 84 -4.57 -1.84 5.01
C THR A 84 -5.34 -1.77 3.69
N TYR A 85 -6.64 -1.44 3.74
CA TYR A 85 -7.45 -1.26 2.54
C TYR A 85 -6.91 -0.14 1.66
N SER A 86 -6.66 1.04 2.24
CA SER A 86 -6.15 2.21 1.52
C SER A 86 -4.82 1.92 0.83
N SER A 87 -3.86 1.31 1.53
CA SER A 87 -2.51 1.05 0.99
C SER A 87 -2.53 0.14 -0.24
N ILE A 88 -3.44 -0.84 -0.28
CA ILE A 88 -3.55 -1.80 -1.39
C ILE A 88 -4.21 -1.16 -2.62
N TYR A 89 -5.34 -0.47 -2.42
CA TYR A 89 -6.14 0.06 -3.53
C TYR A 89 -5.60 1.39 -4.07
N VAL A 90 -5.10 2.28 -3.22
CA VAL A 90 -4.60 3.60 -3.64
C VAL A 90 -3.29 3.47 -4.43
N ALA A 91 -2.43 2.50 -4.09
CA ALA A 91 -1.20 2.25 -4.83
C ALA A 91 -1.46 1.83 -6.29
N ALA A 92 -2.44 0.94 -6.51
CA ALA A 92 -2.85 0.51 -7.85
C ALA A 92 -3.40 1.67 -8.70
N VAL A 93 -4.25 2.50 -8.09
CA VAL A 93 -4.88 3.65 -8.76
C VAL A 93 -3.85 4.73 -9.09
N LEU A 94 -2.97 5.10 -8.15
CA LEU A 94 -1.94 6.13 -8.39
C LEU A 94 -1.03 5.80 -9.56
N LEU A 95 -0.66 4.53 -9.75
CA LEU A 95 0.21 4.12 -10.86
C LEU A 95 -0.50 4.07 -12.21
N LEU A 96 -1.81 3.80 -12.23
CA LEU A 96 -2.63 3.89 -13.45
C LEU A 96 -2.80 5.33 -13.91
N TYR A 97 -2.93 6.28 -12.98
CA TYR A 97 -3.15 7.69 -13.28
C TYR A 97 -1.85 8.50 -13.41
N MET A 98 -0.73 8.02 -12.87
CA MET A 98 0.55 8.71 -13.02
C MET A 98 1.12 8.45 -14.43
N PRO A 99 1.18 9.46 -15.31
CA PRO A 99 1.70 9.25 -16.65
C PRO A 99 3.16 8.79 -16.58
N PRO A 100 3.54 7.72 -17.31
CA PRO A 100 4.91 7.25 -17.29
C PRO A 100 5.81 8.38 -17.80
N LEU A 101 6.83 8.76 -17.02
CA LEU A 101 7.82 9.79 -17.36
C LEU A 101 8.51 9.53 -18.73
N SER A 102 8.41 8.30 -19.25
CA SER A 102 8.85 7.93 -20.61
C SER A 102 8.06 8.65 -21.72
N ARG A 103 6.81 9.08 -21.49
CA ARG A 103 6.06 9.95 -22.43
C ARG A 103 6.62 11.37 -22.49
N ILE A 104 7.14 11.90 -21.38
CA ILE A 104 7.76 13.25 -21.35
C ILE A 104 9.07 13.25 -22.15
N LYS A 105 9.86 12.17 -22.04
CA LYS A 105 11.13 12.06 -22.77
C LYS A 105 10.95 11.88 -24.29
N LYS A 106 9.85 11.24 -24.73
CA LYS A 106 9.53 11.08 -26.16
C LYS A 106 9.06 12.40 -26.81
N LYS A 107 8.33 13.25 -26.07
CA LYS A 107 7.90 14.58 -26.53
C LYS A 107 9.07 15.53 -26.79
N ASN A 108 10.14 15.46 -26.00
CA ASN A 108 11.34 16.31 -26.18
C ASN A 108 12.36 15.78 -27.20
N LYS A 109 12.25 14.53 -27.68
CA LYS A 109 13.13 13.97 -28.71
C LYS A 109 12.58 14.12 -30.14
N GLY A 110 11.37 14.66 -30.30
CA GLY A 110 10.70 14.82 -31.59
C GLY A 110 10.67 16.24 -32.15
N LYS A 111 11.33 17.23 -31.53
CA LYS A 111 11.52 18.54 -32.16
C LYS A 111 12.79 18.49 -32.99
N PRO A 112 12.72 18.56 -34.35
CA PRO A 112 13.90 18.88 -35.13
C PRO A 112 14.44 20.23 -34.65
N LYS A 113 15.76 20.31 -34.47
CA LYS A 113 16.44 21.59 -34.31
C LYS A 113 16.49 22.18 -35.71
N ASP A 114 15.66 23.19 -35.95
CA ASP A 114 15.84 24.12 -37.06
C ASP A 114 17.16 24.90 -36.86
#